data_AF-A0A7X1GX82-F1
#
_entry.id   AF-A0A7X1GX82-F1
#
_cell.length_a   1.000
_cell.length_b   1.000
_cell.length_c   1.000
_cell.angle_alpha   90.00
_cell.angle_beta   90.00
_cell.angle_gamma   90.00
#
_symmetry.space_group_name_H-M   'P 1'
#
loop_
_entity.id
_entity.type
_entity.pdbx_description
1 polymer ?
#
loop_
_entity_poly.entity_id
_entity_poly.type
_entity_poly.pdbx_seq_one_letter_code
_entity_poly.pdbx_strand_id
1 'polypeptide(L)' 'MRTDDIANAFQAIAEEAQRLQSQDLPQEAQATVKTIISIAKHQTDIRQSPQGSCKAKH' A
#
# COMPACT_ATOMS: atom_id res chain seq x y z
N MET A 1 14.16 9.08 8.49
CA MET A 1 15.03 8.01 7.98
C MET A 1 14.33 6.65 8.04
N ARG A 2 14.26 5.93 9.18
CA ARG A 2 13.63 4.59 9.22
C ARG A 2 12.15 4.53 8.79
N THR A 3 11.35 5.54 9.13
CA THR A 3 9.93 5.59 8.74
C THR A 3 9.77 5.78 7.22
N ASP A 4 10.63 6.63 6.64
CA ASP A 4 10.63 6.94 5.21
C ASP A 4 11.10 5.72 4.40
N ASP A 5 12.11 5.00 4.88
CA ASP A 5 12.60 3.77 4.27
C ASP A 5 11.48 2.70 4.19
N ILE A 6 10.70 2.56 5.26
CA ILE A 6 9.57 1.62 5.30
C ILE A 6 8.42 2.12 4.42
N ALA A 7 8.12 3.41 4.40
CA ALA A 7 7.10 3.99 3.52
C ALA A 7 7.46 3.76 2.04
N ASN A 8 8.73 3.98 1.68
CA ASN A 8 9.23 3.73 0.33
C ASN A 8 9.17 2.24 -0.04
N ALA A 9 9.42 1.33 0.89
CA ALA A 9 9.27 -0.10 0.67
C ALA A 9 7.80 -0.48 0.37
N PHE A 10 6.84 0.06 1.15
CA PHE A 10 5.42 -0.18 0.88
C PHE A 10 4.96 0.45 -0.43
N GLN A 11 5.48 1.63 -0.78
CA GLN A 11 5.23 2.26 -2.07
C GLN A 11 5.71 1.37 -3.24
N ALA A 12 6.93 0.83 -3.17
CA ALA A 12 7.46 -0.09 -4.18
C ALA A 12 6.61 -1.38 -4.32
N ILE A 13 6.14 -1.93 -3.19
CA ILE A 13 5.22 -3.10 -3.20
C ILE A 13 3.90 -2.75 -3.88
N ALA A 14 3.33 -1.57 -3.60
CA ALA A 14 2.08 -1.14 -4.21
C ALA A 14 2.21 -1.01 -5.73
N GLU A 15 3.31 -0.41 -6.20
CA GLU A 15 3.60 -0.24 -7.63
C GLU A 15 3.75 -1.58 -8.35
N GLU A 16 4.48 -2.53 -7.77
CA GLU A 16 4.67 -3.84 -8.38
C GLU A 16 3.38 -4.67 -8.36
N ALA A 17 2.62 -4.63 -7.27
CA ALA A 17 1.32 -5.29 -7.20
C ALA A 17 0.32 -4.69 -8.23
N GLN A 18 0.37 -3.39 -8.49
CA GLN A 18 -0.42 -2.75 -9.55
C GLN A 18 0.01 -3.20 -10.95
N ARG A 19 1.32 -3.41 -11.19
CA ARG A 19 1.79 -4.02 -12.43
C ARG A 19 1.25 -5.43 -12.60
N LEU A 20 1.31 -6.26 -11.55
CA LEU A 20 0.76 -7.63 -11.57
C LEU A 20 -0.75 -7.63 -11.83
N GLN A 21 -1.49 -6.68 -11.25
CA GLN A 21 -2.94 -6.55 -11.47
C GLN A 21 -3.31 -6.31 -12.95
N SER A 22 -2.43 -5.69 -13.74
CA SER A 22 -2.65 -5.45 -15.16
C SER A 22 -2.40 -6.67 -16.05
N GLN A 23 -1.88 -7.77 -15.48
CA GLN A 23 -1.67 -9.03 -16.17
C GLN A 23 -2.91 -9.93 -16.07
N ASP A 24 -3.02 -10.88 -16.99
CA ASP A 24 -4.08 -11.87 -16.95
C ASP A 24 -3.78 -12.92 -15.87
N LEU A 25 -4.31 -12.66 -14.67
CA LEU A 25 -4.15 -13.51 -13.50
C LEU A 25 -5.43 -14.31 -13.22
N PRO A 26 -5.32 -15.55 -12.69
CA PRO A 26 -6.46 -16.26 -12.15
C PRO A 26 -7.23 -15.43 -11.12
N GLN A 27 -8.53 -15.62 -11.01
CA GLN A 27 -9.41 -14.81 -10.16
C GLN A 27 -8.96 -14.75 -8.69
N GLU A 28 -8.48 -15.87 -8.15
CA GLU A 28 -7.93 -15.96 -6.79
C GLU A 28 -6.66 -15.10 -6.62
N ALA A 29 -5.77 -15.12 -7.62
CA ALA A 29 -4.57 -14.28 -7.63
C ALA A 29 -4.94 -12.79 -7.75
N GLN A 30 -5.94 -12.43 -8.56
CA GLN A 30 -6.43 -11.05 -8.63
C GLN A 30 -6.97 -10.53 -7.29
N ALA A 31 -7.71 -11.37 -6.55
CA ALA A 31 -8.23 -11.01 -5.23
C ALA A 31 -7.09 -10.80 -4.21
N THR A 32 -6.08 -11.66 -4.25
CA THR A 32 -4.87 -11.53 -3.43
C THR A 32 -4.10 -10.25 -3.77
N VAL A 33 -3.87 -9.98 -5.05
CA VAL A 33 -3.18 -8.76 -5.50
C VAL A 33 -3.92 -7.50 -5.08
N LYS A 34 -5.27 -7.46 -5.19
CA LYS A 34 -6.07 -6.34 -4.67
C LYS A 34 -5.87 -6.11 -3.17
N THR A 35 -5.80 -7.19 -2.39
CA THR A 35 -5.57 -7.12 -0.95
C THR A 35 -4.18 -6.56 -0.63
N ILE A 36 -3.15 -7.03 -1.35
CA ILE A 36 -1.77 -6.53 -1.20
C ILE A 36 -1.71 -5.03 -1.51
N ILE A 37 -2.32 -4.59 -2.62
CA ILE A 37 -2.37 -3.16 -2.99
C ILE A 37 -3.02 -2.33 -1.87
N SER A 38 -4.14 -2.81 -1.32
CA SER A 38 -4.85 -2.12 -0.24
C SER A 38 -3.98 -1.95 1.01
N ILE A 39 -3.32 -3.02 1.45
CA ILE A 39 -2.43 -2.99 2.61
C ILE A 39 -1.23 -2.07 2.36
N ALA A 40 -0.59 -2.19 1.20
CA ALA A 40 0.60 -1.41 0.87
C ALA A 40 0.29 0.09 0.83
N LYS A 41 -0.79 0.49 0.14
CA LYS A 41 -1.24 1.90 0.12
C LYS A 41 -1.56 2.42 1.50
N HIS A 42 -2.32 1.67 2.30
CA HIS A 42 -2.66 2.07 3.66
C HIS A 42 -1.42 2.27 4.54
N GLN A 43 -0.41 1.40 4.42
CA GLN A 43 0.84 1.53 5.17
C GLN A 43 1.69 2.72 4.70
N THR A 44 1.72 3.00 3.40
CA THR A 44 2.35 4.23 2.88
C THR A 44 1.66 5.47 3.44
N ASP A 45 0.33 5.52 3.38
CA ASP A 45 -0.47 6.67 3.86
C ASP A 45 -0.23 6.95 5.35
N ILE A 46 -0.28 5.92 6.21
CA ILE A 46 -0.03 6.06 7.66
C ILE A 46 1.36 6.64 7.93
N ARG A 47 2.37 6.19 7.17
CA ARG A 47 3.77 6.52 7.44
C ARG A 47 4.20 7.86 6.86
N GLN A 48 3.55 8.30 5.79
CA GLN A 48 3.73 9.63 5.21
C GLN A 48 2.87 10.69 5.87
N SER A 49 1.84 10.28 6.63
CA SER A 49 0.99 11.23 7.34
C SER A 49 1.79 12.00 8.40
N PRO A 50 1.61 13.34 8.50
CA PRO A 50 2.26 14.11 9.55
C PRO A 50 1.90 13.59 10.93
N GLN A 51 2.89 13.41 11.81
CA GLN A 51 2.64 12.98 13.18
C GLN A 51 1.64 13.95 13.86
N GLY A 52 0.58 13.40 14.45
CA GLY A 52 -0.48 14.19 15.09
C GLY A 52 -1.60 14.70 14.17
N SER A 53 -1.58 14.38 12.87
CA SER A 53 -2.65 14.74 11.93
C SER A 53 -3.90 13.85 12.03
N CYS A 54 -3.82 12.73 12.76
CA CYS A 54 -4.93 11.82 13.00
C CYS A 54 -6.03 12.54 13.80
N LYS A 55 -6.97 13.15 13.09
CA LYS A 55 -8.20 13.67 13.67
C LYS A 55 -9.20 12.52 13.70
N ALA A 56 -9.54 12.05 14.91
CA ALA A 56 -10.72 11.21 15.09
C ALA A 56 -11.92 11.98 14.53
N LYS A 57 -12.65 11.38 13.59
CA LYS A 57 -13.90 11.97 13.11
C LYS A 57 -14.91 11.86 14.25
N HIS A 58 -15.27 13.01 14.82
CA HIS A 58 -16.43 13.15 15.68
C HIS A 58 -17.72 12.99 14.88
#